data_AF-A0A923ZKR6-F1
#
_entry.id   AF-A0A923ZKR6-F1
#
_cell.length_a   1.000
_cell.length_b   1.000
_cell.length_c   1.000
_cell.angle_alpha   90.00
_cell.angle_beta   90.00
_cell.angle_gamma   90.00
#
_symmetry.space_group_name_H-M   'P 1'
#
loop_
_entity.id
_entity.type
_entity.pdbx_description
1 polymer ?
#
loop_
_entity_poly.entity_id
_entity_poly.type
_entity_poly.pdbx_seq_one_letter_code
_entity_poly.pdbx_strand_id
1 'polypeptide(L)'
;MKLYAIIQSGKRLKDFIDIYFLLQHFTMDQLIGFFLKKYTYSNPLIVLKAVTYFDDIDEDADPPKLLQPLPLAAIKKRILPAAQKPYITF
;
A
#
# COMPACT_ATOMS: atom_id res chain seq x y z
N MET A 1 -5.96 1.05 10.21
CA MET A 1 -5.02 1.80 9.35
C MET A 1 -4.72 0.92 8.15
N LYS A 2 -4.65 1.48 6.92
CA LYS A 2 -4.56 0.69 5.68
C LYS A 2 -3.34 -0.22 5.62
N LEU A 3 -2.15 0.30 5.96
CA LEU A 3 -0.92 -0.49 6.05
C LEU A 3 -1.05 -1.72 6.97
N TYR A 4 -1.70 -1.58 8.12
CA TYR A 4 -1.92 -2.69 9.05
C TYR A 4 -2.89 -3.74 8.48
N ALA A 5 -3.88 -3.33 7.67
CA ALA A 5 -4.78 -4.26 7.00
C ALA A 5 -4.05 -5.08 5.93
N ILE A 6 -3.15 -4.47 5.16
CA ILE A 6 -2.30 -5.17 4.19
C ILE A 6 -1.38 -6.18 4.90
N ILE A 7 -0.81 -5.82 6.05
CA ILE A 7 0.02 -6.73 6.86
C ILE A 7 -0.78 -7.95 7.33
N GLN A 8 -2.04 -7.77 7.74
CA GLN A 8 -2.87 -8.89 8.22
C GLN A 8 -3.50 -9.72 7.10
N SER A 9 -3.91 -9.08 6.00
CA SER A 9 -4.69 -9.70 4.93
C SER A 9 -4.39 -8.97 3.63
N GLY A 10 -3.20 -9.24 3.07
CA GLY A 10 -2.73 -8.71 1.77
C GLY A 10 -3.56 -9.15 0.56
N LYS A 11 -4.79 -9.64 0.76
CA LYS A 11 -5.70 -10.12 -0.27
C LYS A 11 -6.58 -9.03 -0.85
N ARG A 12 -6.83 -7.96 -0.08
CA ARG A 12 -7.83 -6.94 -0.42
C ARG A 12 -7.25 -5.88 -1.35
N LEU A 13 -7.65 -5.91 -2.61
CA LEU A 13 -7.21 -4.93 -3.63
C LEU A 13 -7.43 -3.47 -3.20
N LYS A 14 -8.56 -3.16 -2.54
CA LYS A 14 -8.88 -1.80 -2.10
C LYS A 14 -7.82 -1.15 -1.20
N ASP A 15 -7.15 -1.94 -0.37
CA ASP A 15 -6.17 -1.39 0.56
C ASP A 15 -4.89 -0.95 -0.19
N PHE A 16 -4.52 -1.65 -1.28
CA PHE A 16 -3.44 -1.24 -2.19
C PHE A 16 -3.84 -0.02 -3.03
N ILE A 17 -5.10 0.06 -3.46
CA ILE A 17 -5.65 1.24 -4.14
C ILE A 17 -5.54 2.48 -3.24
N ASP A 18 -5.90 2.35 -1.97
CA ASP A 18 -5.80 3.46 -1.04
C ASP A 18 -4.34 3.91 -0.86
N ILE A 19 -3.38 2.98 -0.79
CA ILE A 19 -1.95 3.33 -0.79
C ILE A 19 -1.55 4.04 -2.09
N TYR A 20 -2.04 3.57 -3.25
CA TYR A 20 -1.77 4.21 -4.54
C TYR A 20 -2.21 5.68 -4.60
N PHE A 21 -3.35 6.02 -4.00
CA PHE A 21 -3.82 7.41 -3.91
C PHE A 21 -3.12 8.19 -2.79
N LEU A 22 -2.86 7.57 -1.64
CA LEU A 22 -2.13 8.22 -0.55
C LEU A 22 -0.70 8.61 -0.97
N LEU A 23 -0.06 7.85 -1.86
CA LEU A 23 1.25 8.16 -2.43
C LEU A 23 1.27 9.45 -3.30
N GLN A 24 0.11 10.04 -3.59
CA GLN A 24 0.01 11.35 -4.25
C GLN A 24 0.16 12.51 -3.27
N HIS A 25 -0.06 12.26 -1.99
CA HIS A 25 -0.03 13.28 -0.93
C HIS A 25 1.12 13.06 0.04
N PHE A 26 1.53 11.81 0.24
CA PHE A 26 2.53 11.41 1.22
C PHE A 26 3.59 10.53 0.59
N THR A 27 4.83 10.67 1.05
CA THR A 27 5.90 9.73 0.68
C THR A 27 5.71 8.39 1.42
N MET A 28 6.34 7.33 0.92
CA MET A 28 6.30 6.03 1.60
C MET A 28 6.89 6.14 3.02
N ASP A 29 7.97 6.92 3.21
CA ASP A 29 8.55 7.19 4.53
C ASP A 29 7.56 7.86 5.48
N GLN A 30 6.75 8.80 4.99
CA GLN A 30 5.71 9.44 5.80
C GLN A 30 4.62 8.44 6.19
N LEU A 31 4.17 7.61 5.25
CA LEU A 31 3.17 6.57 5.53
C LEU A 31 3.68 5.55 6.56
N ILE A 32 4.93 5.11 6.43
CA ILE A 32 5.60 4.24 7.42
C ILE A 32 5.74 4.98 8.76
N GLY A 33 6.11 6.26 8.75
CA GLY A 33 6.21 7.09 9.96
C GLY A 33 4.88 7.18 10.70
N PHE A 34 3.76 7.37 9.99
CA PHE A 34 2.42 7.35 10.58
C PHE A 34 2.07 5.98 11.16
N PHE A 35 2.51 4.90 10.51
CA PHE A 35 2.33 3.54 11.01
C PHE A 35 3.14 3.32 12.30
N LEU A 36 4.42 3.68 12.32
CA LEU A 36 5.28 3.53 13.49
C LEU A 36 4.83 4.40 14.67
N LYS A 37 4.27 5.58 14.41
CA LYS A 37 3.67 6.42 15.46
C LYS A 37 2.48 5.74 16.14
N LYS A 38 1.74 4.90 15.43
CA LYS A 38 0.60 4.14 15.96
C LYS A 38 1.03 2.78 16.54
N TYR A 39 2.07 2.17 15.98
CA TYR A 39 2.55 0.83 16.34
C TYR A 39 4.06 0.86 16.65
N THR A 40 4.41 1.45 17.79
CA THR A 40 5.78 1.85 18.18
C THR A 40 6.85 0.75 18.11
N TYR A 41 6.47 -0.52 18.37
CA TYR A 41 7.40 -1.66 18.36
C TYR A 41 7.36 -2.49 17.08
N SER A 42 6.70 -1.99 16.03
CA SER A 42 6.60 -2.72 14.76
C SER A 42 7.83 -2.49 13.88
N ASN A 43 8.26 -3.53 13.18
CA ASN A 43 9.36 -3.42 12.23
C ASN A 43 8.88 -2.79 10.91
N PRO A 44 9.43 -1.65 10.47
CA PRO A 44 9.03 -1.00 9.22
C PRO A 44 9.25 -1.89 7.98
N LEU A 45 10.19 -2.83 8.02
CA LEU A 45 10.41 -3.79 6.94
C LEU A 45 9.20 -4.71 6.70
N ILE A 46 8.40 -4.99 7.73
CA ILE A 46 7.18 -5.78 7.60
C ILE A 46 6.16 -5.03 6.74
N VAL A 47 6.06 -3.71 6.94
CA VAL A 47 5.19 -2.84 6.14
C VAL A 47 5.62 -2.86 4.68
N LEU A 48 6.92 -2.64 4.42
CA LEU A 48 7.47 -2.63 3.07
C LEU A 48 7.21 -3.97 2.37
N LYS A 49 7.53 -5.08 3.03
CA LYS A 49 7.31 -6.42 2.49
C LYS A 49 5.85 -6.65 2.14
N ALA A 50 4.93 -6.32 3.05
CA ALA A 50 3.49 -6.51 2.84
C ALA A 50 2.96 -5.65 1.69
N VAL A 51 3.38 -4.38 1.58
CA VAL A 51 2.94 -3.45 0.53
C VAL A 51 3.51 -3.81 -0.85
N THR A 52 4.65 -4.50 -0.91
CA THR A 52 5.26 -4.97 -2.18
C THR A 52 4.82 -6.37 -2.61
N TYR A 53 4.02 -7.08 -1.79
CA TYR A 53 3.61 -8.44 -2.07
C TYR A 53 2.19 -8.45 -2.66
N PHE A 54 2.09 -8.74 -3.95
CA PHE A 54 0.85 -8.64 -4.73
C PHE A 54 0.26 -9.99 -5.13
N ASP A 55 0.93 -11.10 -4.85
CA ASP A 55 0.57 -12.42 -5.38
C ASP A 55 -0.68 -13.01 -4.71
N ASP A 56 -0.96 -12.59 -3.47
CA ASP A 56 -2.14 -13.02 -2.72
C ASP A 56 -3.39 -12.15 -2.98
N ILE A 57 -3.29 -11.14 -3.85
CA ILE A 57 -4.41 -10.23 -4.12
C ILE A 57 -5.53 -10.99 -4.84
N ASP A 58 -6.71 -10.95 -4.24
CA ASP A 58 -7.94 -11.51 -4.78
C ASP A 58 -8.80 -10.34 -5.29
N GLU A 59 -8.88 -10.20 -6.61
CA GLU A 59 -9.63 -9.13 -7.28
C GLU A 59 -11.15 -9.31 -7.14
N ASP A 60 -11.60 -10.54 -6.87
CA ASP A 60 -13.02 -10.91 -6.77
C ASP A 60 -13.56 -10.81 -5.33
N ALA A 61 -12.69 -10.93 -4.32
CA ALA A 61 -13.08 -10.97 -2.91
C ALA A 61 -13.74 -9.68 -2.38
N ASP A 62 -13.50 -8.53 -3.00
CA ASP A 62 -14.12 -7.24 -2.63
C ASP A 62 -13.94 -6.19 -3.75
N PRO A 63 -14.84 -6.13 -4.75
CA PRO A 63 -14.66 -5.25 -5.91
C PRO A 63 -14.68 -3.78 -5.48
N PRO A 64 -13.58 -3.03 -5.70
CA PRO A 64 -13.49 -1.64 -5.29
C PRO A 64 -14.42 -0.77 -6.13
N LYS A 65 -15.19 0.11 -5.49
CA LYS A 65 -15.98 1.13 -6.18
C LYS A 65 -15.08 2.27 -6.64
N LEU A 66 -14.63 2.18 -7.89
CA LEU A 66 -13.81 3.22 -8.52
C LEU A 66 -14.63 3.99 -9.56
N LEU A 67 -14.37 5.30 -9.67
CA LEU A 67 -14.92 6.14 -10.74
C LEU A 67 -14.33 5.80 -12.12
N GLN A 68 -13.10 5.26 -12.12
CA GLN A 68 -12.38 4.83 -13.31
C GLN A 68 -11.69 3.49 -13.05
N PRO A 69 -11.62 2.58 -14.04
CA PRO A 69 -10.91 1.31 -13.88
C PRO A 69 -9.42 1.57 -13.63
N LEU A 70 -8.92 1.09 -12.48
CA LEU A 70 -7.51 1.17 -12.12
C LEU A 70 -6.90 -0.24 -12.24
N PRO A 71 -6.10 -0.52 -13.28
CA PRO A 71 -5.49 -1.83 -13.45
C PRO A 71 -4.43 -2.07 -12.38
N LEU A 72 -4.31 -3.31 -11.90
CA LEU A 72 -3.30 -3.70 -10.91
C LEU A 72 -1.87 -3.37 -11.36
N ALA A 73 -1.60 -3.39 -12.67
CA ALA A 73 -0.32 -2.96 -13.23
C ALA A 73 0.03 -1.49 -12.89
N ALA A 74 -0.95 -0.58 -12.89
CA ALA A 74 -0.73 0.82 -12.53
C ALA A 74 -0.40 0.97 -11.03
N ILE A 75 -1.09 0.19 -10.19
CA ILE A 75 -0.84 0.14 -8.75
C ILE A 75 0.59 -0.32 -8.48
N LYS A 76 1.01 -1.45 -9.08
CA LYS A 76 2.37 -1.99 -8.98
C LYS A 76 3.42 -0.96 -9.44
N LYS A 77 3.18 -0.29 -10.57
CA LYS A 77 4.10 0.71 -11.13
C LYS A 77 4.33 1.92 -10.23
N ARG A 78 3.39 2.28 -9.36
CA ARG A 78 3.56 3.36 -8.38
C ARG A 78 4.15 2.86 -7.05
N ILE A 79 3.62 1.75 -6.53
CA ILE A 79 4.00 1.24 -5.22
C ILE A 79 5.44 0.70 -5.21
N LEU A 80 5.87 -0.03 -6.25
CA LEU A 80 7.21 -0.63 -6.29
C LEU A 80 8.33 0.43 -6.25
N PRO A 81 8.31 1.49 -7.08
CA PRO A 81 9.29 2.57 -6.98
C PRO A 81 9.21 3.31 -5.64
N ALA A 82 8.00 3.52 -5.10
CA ALA A 82 7.84 4.15 -3.79
C ALA A 82 8.44 3.31 -2.64
N ALA A 83 8.39 1.98 -2.74
CA ALA A 83 9.03 1.10 -1.77
C ALA A 83 10.57 1.11 -1.89
N GLN A 84 11.12 1.27 -3.10
CA GLN A 84 12.56 1.35 -3.34
C GLN A 84 13.16 2.72 -3.03
N LYS A 85 12.41 3.80 -3.27
CA LYS A 85 12.80 5.19 -3.05
C LYS A 85 11.73 5.87 -2.18
N PRO A 86 11.75 5.63 -0.87
CA PRO A 86 10.62 5.97 0.00
C PRO A 86 10.46 7.47 0.30
N TYR A 87 11.38 8.28 -0.19
CA TYR A 87 11.39 9.74 -0.10
C TYR A 87 10.73 10.45 -1.32
N ILE A 88 10.23 9.73 -2.32
CA ILE A 88 9.64 10.30 -3.55
C ILE A 88 8.09 10.32 -3.46
N THR A 89 7.48 11.34 -4.04
CA THR A 89 6.00 11.50 -4.20
C THR A 89 5.60 11.29 -5.67
N PHE A 90 4.37 10.81 -5.93
CA PHE A 90 3.91 10.32 -7.25
C PHE A 90 2.59 10.91 -7.76
#